data_AF-A0A365TN21-F1
#
_entry.id   AF-A0A365TN21-F1
#
_cell.length_a   1.000
_cell.length_b   1.000
_cell.length_c   1.000
_cell.angle_alpha   90.00
_cell.angle_beta   90.00
_cell.angle_gamma   90.00
#
_symmetry.space_group_name_H-M   'P 1'
#
loop_
_entity.id
_entity.type
_entity.pdbx_description
1 polymer ?
#
loop_
_entity_poly.entity_id
_entity_poly.type
_entity_poly.pdbx_seq_one_letter_code
_entity_poly.pdbx_strand_id
1 'polypeptide(L)'
;MTCFGRALRAAGAAAILCVVAMPTTGQEVGVEALIADIDERAGQYAALVEILQGPDPARALAAFDVMLETGDKTMRETAISAAMTATDERLRARALWETLVRKDSITLVIETDGLDDEARGALDKWIGAVSTWGITARFPDTQCLNLWNSRSCEEDHNLSVSGLKIDMVYDGTIMGGLSLTSEGALTGHVKNVDDNAVYPATIHLR
;
A
#
# COMPACT_ATOMS: atom_id res chain seq x y z
N MET A 1 36.21 -47.25 -6.97
CA MET A 1 36.94 -46.88 -5.76
C MET A 1 35.92 -46.54 -4.69
N THR A 2 35.53 -47.48 -3.82
CA THR A 2 36.13 -47.72 -2.47
C THR A 2 36.02 -46.45 -1.61
N CYS A 3 35.48 -46.41 -0.40
CA CYS A 3 35.21 -47.42 0.61
C CYS A 3 34.69 -46.72 1.90
N PHE A 4 33.88 -47.42 2.73
CA PHE A 4 33.65 -47.27 4.19
C PHE A 4 33.33 -45.88 4.79
N GLY A 5 32.32 -45.66 5.63
CA GLY A 5 31.70 -46.54 6.61
C GLY A 5 31.91 -45.94 8.02
N ARG A 6 30.85 -45.71 8.80
CA ARG A 6 30.82 -45.99 10.24
C ARG A 6 29.44 -45.70 10.84
N ALA A 7 28.88 -46.76 11.41
CA ALA A 7 27.81 -46.74 12.39
C ALA A 7 28.31 -46.16 13.73
N LEU A 8 27.41 -45.59 14.53
CA LEU A 8 27.38 -45.86 15.95
C LEU A 8 25.95 -45.67 16.50
N ARG A 9 25.44 -46.73 17.12
CA ARG A 9 24.22 -46.75 17.94
C ARG A 9 24.54 -46.13 19.31
N ALA A 10 23.58 -45.43 19.91
CA ALA A 10 23.52 -45.27 21.35
C ALA A 10 22.05 -45.29 21.79
N ALA A 11 21.68 -46.35 22.51
CA ALA A 11 20.46 -46.50 23.28
C ALA A 11 20.64 -45.80 24.64
N GLY A 12 19.56 -45.22 25.19
CA GLY A 12 19.63 -44.69 26.56
C GLY A 12 18.35 -44.06 27.08
N ALA A 13 17.71 -44.77 28.01
CA ALA A 13 16.88 -44.31 29.12
C ALA A 13 15.53 -43.61 28.83
N ALA A 14 14.45 -44.40 28.95
CA ALA A 14 13.11 -43.92 29.22
C ALA A 14 12.98 -43.51 30.70
N ALA A 15 12.87 -42.21 30.97
CA ALA A 15 12.52 -41.67 32.28
C ALA A 15 11.02 -41.35 32.29
N ILE A 16 10.26 -42.07 33.14
CA ILE A 16 8.84 -41.83 33.40
C ILE A 16 8.73 -40.55 34.24
N LEU A 17 8.29 -39.46 33.62
CA LEU A 17 7.94 -38.20 34.30
C LEU A 17 6.49 -38.29 34.78
N CYS A 18 6.29 -38.26 36.11
CA CYS A 18 4.98 -38.05 36.72
C CYS A 18 4.52 -36.62 36.44
N VAL A 19 3.62 -36.45 35.48
CA VAL A 19 2.94 -35.18 35.21
C VAL A 19 1.88 -34.96 36.30
N VAL A 20 2.18 -34.06 37.24
CA VAL A 20 1.20 -33.54 38.17
C VAL A 20 0.27 -32.63 37.37
N ALA A 21 -0.94 -33.09 37.10
CA ALA A 21 -1.99 -32.30 36.49
C ALA A 21 -2.39 -31.18 37.45
N MET A 22 -1.79 -30.00 37.27
CA MET A 22 -2.27 -28.79 37.92
C MET A 22 -3.65 -28.45 37.32
N PRO A 23 -4.66 -28.17 38.14
CA PRO A 23 -5.94 -27.69 37.63
C PRO A 23 -5.67 -26.38 36.91
N THR A 24 -5.91 -26.38 35.60
CA THR A 24 -5.91 -25.17 34.79
C THR A 24 -7.09 -24.34 35.27
N THR A 25 -6.84 -23.37 36.16
CA THR A 25 -7.76 -22.28 36.39
C THR A 25 -7.84 -21.51 35.08
N GLY A 26 -8.85 -21.81 34.27
CA GLY A 26 -9.20 -21.01 33.11
C GLY A 26 -9.41 -19.58 33.62
N GLN A 27 -8.44 -18.71 33.37
CA GLN A 27 -8.61 -17.30 33.57
C GLN A 27 -9.65 -16.88 32.55
N GLU A 28 -10.89 -16.68 32.99
CA GLU A 28 -11.75 -15.64 32.40
C GLU A 28 -10.92 -14.37 32.44
N VAL A 29 -10.15 -14.13 31.38
CA VAL A 29 -9.74 -12.78 31.03
C VAL A 29 -11.06 -12.06 30.80
N GLY A 30 -11.56 -11.44 31.86
CA GLY A 30 -12.89 -10.86 31.93
C GLY A 30 -13.09 -9.97 30.72
N VAL A 31 -14.23 -10.14 30.06
CA VAL A 31 -14.60 -9.37 28.87
C VAL A 31 -14.44 -7.86 29.13
N GLU A 32 -14.62 -7.42 30.39
CA GLU A 32 -14.40 -6.07 30.87
C GLU A 32 -12.94 -5.59 30.73
N ALA A 33 -11.95 -6.45 31.02
CA ALA A 33 -10.54 -6.12 30.84
C ALA A 33 -10.17 -6.02 29.36
N LEU A 34 -10.78 -6.86 28.50
CA LEU A 34 -10.63 -6.75 27.05
C LEU A 34 -11.24 -5.45 26.51
N ILE A 35 -12.43 -5.07 26.99
CA ILE A 35 -13.07 -3.80 26.61
C ILE A 35 -12.20 -2.61 27.02
N ALA A 36 -11.62 -2.62 28.23
CA ALA A 36 -10.74 -1.54 28.67
C ALA A 36 -9.47 -1.39 27.79
N ASP A 37 -8.84 -2.50 27.38
CA ASP A 37 -7.69 -2.45 26.44
C ASP A 37 -8.11 -1.94 25.06
N ILE A 38 -9.29 -2.31 24.57
CA ILE A 38 -9.84 -1.79 23.30
C ILE A 38 -10.05 -0.28 23.38
N ASP A 39 -10.69 0.21 24.45
CA ASP A 39 -10.98 1.63 24.63
C ASP A 39 -9.69 2.45 24.76
N GLU A 40 -8.69 1.94 25.47
CA GLU A 40 -7.37 2.58 25.59
C GLU A 40 -6.70 2.71 24.22
N ARG A 41 -6.65 1.63 23.43
CA ARG A 41 -6.06 1.65 22.08
C ARG A 41 -6.83 2.57 21.14
N ALA A 42 -8.16 2.52 21.18
CA ALA A 42 -9.01 3.41 20.39
C ALA A 42 -8.74 4.88 20.71
N GLY A 43 -8.60 5.22 22.00
CA GLY A 43 -8.23 6.57 22.44
C GLY A 43 -6.86 7.02 21.92
N GLN A 44 -5.87 6.13 21.97
CA GLN A 44 -4.53 6.41 21.41
C GLN A 44 -4.58 6.65 19.89
N TYR A 45 -5.31 5.83 19.13
CA TYR A 45 -5.48 6.04 17.69
C TYR A 45 -6.19 7.36 17.38
N ALA A 46 -7.26 7.69 18.11
CA ALA A 46 -8.00 8.93 17.92
C ALA A 46 -7.12 10.16 18.15
N ALA A 47 -6.32 10.16 19.23
CA ALA A 47 -5.40 11.24 19.54
C ALA A 47 -4.31 11.42 18.47
N LEU A 48 -3.80 10.32 17.91
CA LEU A 48 -2.83 10.37 16.82
C LEU A 48 -3.45 10.92 15.52
N VAL A 49 -4.65 10.47 15.17
CA VAL A 49 -5.38 11.00 14.01
C VAL A 49 -5.63 12.50 14.16
N GLU A 50 -6.01 12.97 15.35
CA GLU A 50 -6.18 14.40 15.61
C GLU A 50 -4.89 15.19 15.37
N ILE A 51 -3.73 14.65 15.79
CA ILE A 51 -2.43 15.25 15.53
C ILE A 51 -2.13 15.32 14.03
N LEU A 52 -2.43 14.24 13.28
CA LEU A 52 -2.24 14.20 11.82
C LEU A 52 -3.10 15.22 11.07
N GLN A 53 -4.29 15.54 11.58
CA GLN A 53 -5.19 16.54 10.99
C GLN A 53 -4.97 17.96 11.53
N GLY A 54 -4.06 18.10 12.50
CA GLY A 54 -3.82 19.35 13.20
C GLY A 54 -3.17 20.44 12.32
N PRO A 55 -3.20 21.70 12.78
CA PRO A 55 -2.65 22.83 12.03
C PRO A 55 -1.12 22.95 12.11
N ASP A 56 -0.43 22.10 12.88
CA ASP A 56 1.03 22.07 13.02
C ASP A 56 1.64 20.98 12.11
N PRO A 57 2.18 21.35 10.93
CA PRO A 57 2.67 20.36 9.96
C PRO A 57 3.89 19.58 10.46
N ALA A 58 4.73 20.21 11.28
CA ALA A 58 5.93 19.56 11.80
C ALA A 58 5.56 18.45 12.79
N ARG A 59 4.59 18.73 13.67
CA ARG A 59 4.05 17.74 14.60
C ARG A 59 3.29 16.62 13.87
N ALA A 60 2.53 16.96 12.83
CA ALA A 60 1.79 15.97 12.03
C ALA A 60 2.75 15.00 11.30
N LEU A 61 3.80 15.53 10.66
CA LEU A 61 4.83 14.70 10.03
C LEU A 61 5.56 13.80 11.04
N ALA A 62 5.97 14.34 12.19
CA ALA A 62 6.64 13.53 13.22
C ALA A 62 5.73 12.41 13.76
N ALA A 63 4.44 12.69 13.98
CA ALA A 63 3.48 11.68 14.39
C ALA A 63 3.30 10.60 13.31
N PHE A 64 3.24 11.00 12.04
CA PHE A 64 3.16 10.08 10.91
C PHE A 64 4.36 9.13 10.86
N ASP A 65 5.58 9.66 10.96
CA ASP A 65 6.81 8.87 10.94
C ASP A 65 6.85 7.86 12.10
N VAL A 66 6.52 8.30 13.32
CA VAL A 66 6.42 7.41 14.50
C VAL A 66 5.42 6.28 14.24
N MET A 67 4.25 6.58 13.68
CA MET A 67 3.23 5.56 13.39
C MET A 67 3.72 4.54 12.35
N LEU A 68 4.46 4.98 11.32
CA LEU A 68 5.05 4.08 10.32
C LEU A 68 6.13 3.16 10.92
N GLU A 69 6.95 3.69 11.83
CA GLU A 69 8.09 3.01 12.44
C GLU A 69 7.70 1.96 13.49
N THR A 70 6.49 2.04 14.05
CA THR A 70 6.01 1.08 15.07
C THR A 70 6.00 -0.39 14.61
N GLY A 71 5.96 -0.63 13.30
CA GLY A 71 5.78 -1.96 12.72
C GLY A 71 4.33 -2.46 12.77
N ASP A 72 3.48 -1.89 13.62
CA ASP A 72 2.06 -2.23 13.73
C ASP A 72 1.34 -1.91 12.40
N LYS A 73 0.77 -2.96 11.79
CA LYS A 73 0.10 -2.85 10.49
C LYS A 73 -1.12 -1.94 10.57
N THR A 74 -1.92 -2.07 11.60
CA THR A 74 -3.14 -1.28 11.81
C THR A 74 -2.80 0.17 12.03
N MET A 75 -1.84 0.47 12.92
CA MET A 75 -1.41 1.85 13.18
C MET A 75 -0.89 2.52 11.90
N ARG A 76 -0.10 1.79 11.11
CA ARG A 76 0.41 2.28 9.84
C ARG A 76 -0.69 2.54 8.81
N GLU A 77 -1.65 1.63 8.66
CA GLU A 77 -2.79 1.82 7.74
C GLU A 77 -3.66 3.00 8.17
N THR A 78 -3.90 3.17 9.48
CA THR A 78 -4.58 4.34 10.04
C THR A 78 -3.83 5.63 9.75
N ALA A 79 -2.50 5.65 9.94
CA ALA A 79 -1.66 6.82 9.66
C ALA A 79 -1.76 7.23 8.19
N ILE A 80 -1.57 6.27 7.28
CA ILE A 80 -1.67 6.50 5.84
C ILE A 80 -3.07 7.02 5.48
N SER A 81 -4.13 6.36 5.94
CA SER A 81 -5.51 6.75 5.63
C SER A 81 -5.82 8.16 6.11
N ALA A 82 -5.40 8.55 7.32
CA ALA A 82 -5.61 9.90 7.83
C ALA A 82 -4.76 10.93 7.06
N ALA A 83 -3.49 10.60 6.80
CA ALA A 83 -2.57 11.51 6.14
C ALA A 83 -2.94 11.79 4.67
N MET A 84 -3.64 10.88 3.98
CA MET A 84 -4.10 11.07 2.59
C MET A 84 -5.10 12.23 2.42
N THR A 85 -5.80 12.62 3.48
CA THR A 85 -6.75 13.76 3.48
C THR A 85 -6.30 14.90 4.37
N ALA A 86 -5.05 14.90 4.83
CA ALA A 86 -4.54 15.94 5.72
C ALA A 86 -4.47 17.31 5.01
N THR A 87 -4.61 18.39 5.79
CA THR A 87 -4.52 19.76 5.27
C THR A 87 -3.13 20.07 4.68
N ASP A 88 -2.07 19.52 5.28
CA ASP A 88 -0.70 19.72 4.82
C ASP A 88 -0.39 18.89 3.56
N GLU A 89 0.10 19.55 2.51
CA GLU A 89 0.41 18.90 1.23
C GLU A 89 1.62 17.96 1.31
N ARG A 90 2.59 18.24 2.18
CA ARG A 90 3.80 17.42 2.31
C ARG A 90 3.47 16.10 2.98
N LEU A 91 2.61 16.14 4.00
CA LEU A 91 2.09 14.95 4.66
C LEU A 91 1.26 14.10 3.68
N ARG A 92 0.38 14.72 2.88
CA ARG A 92 -0.37 14.01 1.83
C ARG A 92 0.55 13.38 0.78
N ALA A 93 1.57 14.10 0.30
CA ALA A 93 2.54 13.58 -0.66
C ALA A 93 3.32 12.37 -0.09
N ARG A 94 3.71 12.46 1.19
CA ARG A 94 4.37 11.36 1.89
C ARG A 94 3.45 10.15 2.02
N ALA A 95 2.19 10.35 2.40
CA ALA A 95 1.18 9.30 2.50
C ALA A 95 0.91 8.63 1.15
N LEU A 96 0.87 9.41 0.07
CA LEU A 96 0.70 8.90 -1.29
C LEU A 96 1.82 7.93 -1.66
N TRP A 97 3.08 8.36 -1.48
CA TRP A 97 4.24 7.52 -1.74
C TRP A 97 4.20 6.23 -0.91
N GLU A 98 3.96 6.36 0.40
CA GLU A 98 3.88 5.22 1.33
C GLU A 98 2.74 4.26 0.98
N THR A 99 1.64 4.76 0.42
CA THR A 99 0.55 3.90 -0.06
C THR A 99 1.00 3.11 -1.28
N LEU A 100 1.57 3.78 -2.28
CA LEU A 100 1.95 3.18 -3.56
C LEU A 100 3.04 2.12 -3.42
N VAL A 101 4.08 2.37 -2.61
CA VAL A 101 5.15 1.38 -2.40
C VAL A 101 4.66 0.10 -1.73
N ARG A 102 3.50 0.12 -1.09
CA ARG A 102 2.92 -1.05 -0.40
C ARG A 102 1.94 -1.82 -1.27
N LYS A 103 1.50 -1.26 -2.40
CA LYS A 103 0.61 -1.96 -3.31
C LYS A 103 1.41 -2.80 -4.28
N ASP A 104 0.84 -3.93 -4.67
CA ASP A 104 1.40 -4.82 -5.71
C ASP A 104 0.85 -4.51 -7.09
N SER A 105 -0.20 -3.70 -7.18
CA SER A 105 -0.79 -3.27 -8.44
C SER A 105 -1.53 -1.96 -8.27
N ILE A 106 -1.73 -1.26 -9.38
CA ILE A 106 -2.69 -0.17 -9.49
C ILE A 106 -3.84 -0.60 -10.39
N THR A 107 -5.04 -0.12 -10.12
CA THR A 107 -6.17 -0.28 -11.04
C THR A 107 -6.56 1.09 -11.56
N LEU A 108 -6.39 1.30 -12.86
CA LEU A 108 -6.86 2.47 -13.59
C LEU A 108 -8.32 2.26 -13.99
N VAL A 109 -9.16 3.25 -13.70
CA VAL A 109 -10.58 3.27 -14.08
C VAL A 109 -10.81 4.51 -14.93
N ILE A 110 -11.21 4.29 -16.18
CA ILE A 110 -11.55 5.35 -17.13
C ILE A 110 -13.00 5.75 -16.92
N GLU A 111 -13.25 7.06 -16.80
CA GLU A 111 -14.60 7.59 -16.74
C GLU A 111 -15.23 7.51 -18.14
N THR A 112 -16.28 6.70 -18.26
CA THR A 112 -16.97 6.46 -19.54
C THR A 112 -18.20 7.35 -19.74
N ASP A 113 -18.56 8.13 -18.72
CA ASP A 113 -19.72 9.01 -18.74
C ASP A 113 -19.48 10.13 -19.75
N GLY A 114 -20.41 10.26 -20.71
CA GLY A 114 -20.30 11.25 -21.79
C GLY A 114 -19.47 10.82 -23.00
N LEU A 115 -18.88 9.62 -23.01
CA LEU A 115 -18.29 9.06 -24.23
C LEU A 115 -19.39 8.63 -25.21
N ASP A 116 -19.22 8.98 -26.48
CA ASP A 116 -20.04 8.44 -27.56
C ASP A 116 -19.66 6.98 -27.90
N ASP A 117 -20.44 6.35 -28.77
CA ASP A 117 -20.26 4.93 -29.10
C ASP A 117 -18.94 4.65 -29.83
N GLU A 118 -18.42 5.63 -30.59
CA GLU A 118 -17.14 5.52 -31.28
C GLU A 118 -15.98 5.55 -30.27
N ALA A 119 -15.96 6.55 -29.38
CA ALA A 119 -14.94 6.70 -28.35
C ALA A 119 -14.95 5.52 -27.36
N ARG A 120 -16.14 5.00 -27.00
CA ARG A 120 -16.27 3.79 -26.18
C ARG A 120 -15.72 2.57 -26.89
N GLY A 121 -16.07 2.39 -28.17
CA GLY A 121 -15.55 1.27 -28.98
C GLY A 121 -14.03 1.33 -29.19
N ALA A 122 -13.44 2.53 -29.26
CA ALA A 122 -11.99 2.72 -29.29
C ALA A 122 -11.35 2.35 -27.95
N LEU A 123 -11.91 2.82 -26.83
CA LEU A 123 -11.43 2.51 -25.48
C LEU A 123 -11.42 0.99 -25.20
N ASP A 124 -12.50 0.29 -25.57
CA ASP A 124 -12.64 -1.16 -25.38
C ASP A 124 -11.59 -1.97 -26.17
N LYS A 125 -11.12 -1.45 -27.30
CA LYS A 125 -10.06 -2.09 -28.10
C LYS A 125 -8.65 -1.79 -27.57
N TRP A 126 -8.48 -0.69 -26.85
CA TRP A 126 -7.18 -0.24 -26.34
C TRP A 126 -6.83 -0.91 -25.01
N ILE A 127 -7.46 -0.51 -23.90
CA ILE A 127 -7.20 -1.06 -22.55
C ILE A 127 -8.49 -1.39 -21.78
N GLY A 128 -9.65 -1.03 -22.34
CA GLY A 128 -10.94 -1.13 -21.66
C GLY A 128 -11.15 -0.07 -20.57
N ALA A 129 -12.36 0.00 -20.03
CA ALA A 129 -12.72 0.97 -18.98
C ALA A 129 -12.02 0.73 -17.64
N VAL A 130 -11.54 -0.50 -17.38
CA VAL A 130 -10.83 -0.86 -16.14
C VAL A 130 -9.62 -1.70 -16.49
N SER A 131 -8.43 -1.25 -16.08
CA SER A 131 -7.17 -1.94 -16.36
C SER A 131 -6.30 -2.01 -15.10
N THR A 132 -5.73 -3.18 -14.81
CA THR A 132 -4.89 -3.40 -13.63
C THR A 132 -3.45 -3.66 -14.05
N TRP A 133 -2.51 -2.92 -13.47
CA TRP A 133 -1.08 -2.96 -13.78
C TRP A 133 -0.29 -3.38 -12.55
N GLY A 134 0.52 -4.43 -12.68
CA GLY A 134 1.37 -4.93 -11.60
C GLY A 134 2.59 -4.05 -11.38
N ILE A 135 2.91 -3.79 -10.11
CA ILE A 135 4.14 -3.12 -9.70
C ILE A 135 5.21 -4.20 -9.50
N THR A 136 6.23 -4.19 -10.35
CA THR A 136 7.26 -5.24 -10.42
C THR A 136 8.52 -4.88 -9.63
N ALA A 137 8.86 -3.59 -9.54
CA ALA A 137 9.99 -3.08 -8.77
C ALA A 137 9.69 -1.68 -8.21
N ARG A 138 10.41 -1.30 -7.15
CA ARG A 138 10.19 -0.06 -6.38
C ARG A 138 11.55 0.58 -6.10
N PHE A 139 11.69 1.86 -6.44
CA PHE A 139 12.94 2.60 -6.31
C PHE A 139 12.70 3.86 -5.46
N PRO A 140 12.90 3.79 -4.13
CA PRO A 140 12.59 4.90 -3.23
C PRO A 140 13.39 6.17 -3.49
N ASP A 141 14.65 6.04 -3.91
CA ASP A 141 15.53 7.19 -4.13
C ASP A 141 15.06 8.07 -5.31
N THR A 142 14.36 7.48 -6.27
CA THR A 142 13.85 8.18 -7.46
C THR A 142 12.32 8.27 -7.50
N GLN A 143 11.64 7.81 -6.45
CA GLN A 143 10.18 7.75 -6.36
C GLN A 143 9.52 7.07 -7.57
N CYS A 144 10.13 5.98 -8.03
CA CYS A 144 9.74 5.26 -9.25
C CYS A 144 9.24 3.85 -8.93
N LEU A 145 8.17 3.43 -9.61
CA LEU A 145 7.56 2.12 -9.51
C LEU A 145 7.46 1.52 -10.91
N ASN A 146 8.18 0.45 -11.17
CA ASN A 146 8.14 -0.16 -12.50
C ASN A 146 6.86 -0.98 -12.70
N LEU A 147 6.26 -0.79 -13.87
CA LEU A 147 5.17 -1.61 -14.39
C LEU A 147 5.67 -2.77 -15.26
N TRP A 148 6.97 -2.78 -15.57
CA TRP A 148 7.66 -3.82 -16.34
C TRP A 148 8.85 -4.40 -15.56
N ASN A 149 9.11 -5.70 -15.74
CA ASN A 149 10.17 -6.40 -15.00
C ASN A 149 11.57 -5.90 -15.41
N SER A 150 12.09 -4.95 -14.64
CA SER A 150 13.47 -4.44 -14.75
C SER A 150 14.10 -4.23 -13.37
N ARG A 151 15.44 -4.19 -13.35
CA ARG A 151 16.27 -3.97 -12.16
C ARG A 151 16.64 -2.50 -11.93
N SER A 152 16.30 -1.61 -12.86
CA SER A 152 16.45 -0.15 -12.76
C SER A 152 15.10 0.52 -12.95
N CYS A 153 14.96 1.77 -12.53
CA CYS A 153 13.78 2.56 -12.88
C CYS A 153 13.74 2.73 -14.40
N GLU A 154 12.69 2.22 -15.04
CA GLU A 154 12.48 2.32 -16.49
C GLU A 154 11.59 3.52 -16.80
N GLU A 155 12.16 4.57 -17.38
CA GLU A 155 11.46 5.84 -17.65
C GLU A 155 10.26 5.69 -18.60
N ASP A 156 10.21 4.59 -19.35
CA ASP A 156 9.17 4.27 -20.33
C ASP A 156 8.14 3.25 -19.83
N HIS A 157 8.33 2.63 -18.65
CA HIS A 157 7.41 1.64 -18.07
C HIS A 157 7.26 1.83 -16.55
N ASN A 158 6.91 3.03 -16.10
CA ASN A 158 6.83 3.36 -14.69
C ASN A 158 5.58 4.15 -14.29
N LEU A 159 5.36 4.15 -12.99
CA LEU A 159 4.70 5.22 -12.26
C LEU A 159 5.78 6.01 -11.53
N SER A 160 5.85 7.32 -11.77
CA SER A 160 6.69 8.23 -11.00
C SER A 160 5.82 9.11 -10.13
N VAL A 161 6.26 9.34 -8.89
CA VAL A 161 5.54 10.19 -7.93
C VAL A 161 6.31 11.49 -7.76
N SER A 162 5.60 12.61 -7.81
CA SER A 162 6.16 13.94 -7.58
C SER A 162 5.18 14.78 -6.77
N GLY A 163 5.42 14.86 -5.45
CA GLY A 163 4.51 15.52 -4.52
C GLY A 163 3.15 14.82 -4.48
N LEU A 164 2.11 15.52 -4.91
CA LEU A 164 0.72 15.01 -4.99
C LEU A 164 0.38 14.39 -6.34
N LYS A 165 1.34 14.32 -7.28
CA LYS A 165 1.11 13.83 -8.64
C LYS A 165 1.72 12.45 -8.85
N ILE A 166 1.05 11.66 -9.67
CA ILE A 166 1.56 10.42 -10.25
C ILE A 166 1.57 10.60 -11.75
N ASP A 167 2.72 10.41 -12.38
CA ASP A 167 2.82 10.30 -13.83
C ASP A 167 2.96 8.82 -14.18
N MET A 168 2.12 8.36 -15.10
CA MET A 168 2.12 6.99 -15.62
C MET A 168 2.63 7.00 -17.04
N VAL A 169 3.63 6.17 -17.31
CA VAL A 169 4.17 5.95 -18.65
C VAL A 169 4.29 4.44 -18.86
N TYR A 170 3.71 3.96 -19.97
CA TYR A 170 3.94 2.62 -20.47
C TYR A 170 4.09 2.73 -22.00
N ASP A 171 5.30 2.47 -22.48
CA ASP A 171 5.72 2.77 -23.84
C ASP A 171 4.73 2.25 -24.89
N GLY A 172 4.49 3.10 -25.89
CA GLY A 172 3.56 2.83 -26.99
C GLY A 172 2.11 2.54 -26.58
N THR A 173 1.73 2.65 -25.30
CA THR A 173 0.41 2.24 -24.83
C THR A 173 -0.32 3.37 -24.14
N ILE A 174 0.23 3.89 -23.03
CA ILE A 174 -0.46 4.87 -22.19
C ILE A 174 0.52 5.89 -21.61
N MET A 175 0.10 7.14 -21.61
CA MET A 175 0.77 8.21 -20.87
C MET A 175 -0.27 9.03 -20.13
N GLY A 176 -0.04 9.40 -18.88
CA GLY A 176 -1.02 10.16 -18.13
C GLY A 176 -0.49 10.71 -16.83
N GLY A 177 -1.29 11.58 -16.24
CA GLY A 177 -0.99 12.21 -14.96
C GLY A 177 -2.25 12.25 -14.10
N LEU A 178 -2.12 11.81 -12.86
CA LEU A 178 -3.16 11.88 -11.83
C LEU A 178 -2.66 12.68 -10.64
N SER A 179 -3.55 13.40 -9.99
CA SER A 179 -3.27 14.19 -8.79
C SER A 179 -4.12 13.69 -7.63
N LEU A 180 -3.55 13.70 -6.43
CA LEU A 180 -4.26 13.41 -5.20
C LEU A 180 -5.13 14.61 -4.82
N THR A 181 -6.44 14.40 -4.74
CA THR A 181 -7.40 15.43 -4.34
C THR A 181 -7.40 15.64 -2.82
N SER A 182 -8.13 16.66 -2.34
CA SER A 182 -8.35 16.89 -0.89
C SER A 182 -9.09 15.73 -0.22
N GLU A 183 -9.88 14.98 -0.98
CA GLU A 183 -10.66 13.83 -0.52
C GLU A 183 -9.85 12.53 -0.51
N GLY A 184 -8.57 12.58 -0.89
CA GLY A 184 -7.69 11.41 -0.92
C GLY A 184 -7.88 10.52 -2.16
N ALA A 185 -8.57 11.00 -3.19
CA ALA A 185 -8.75 10.28 -4.45
C ALA A 185 -7.66 10.67 -5.46
N LEU A 186 -7.21 9.71 -6.27
CA LEU A 186 -6.30 9.97 -7.39
C LEU A 186 -7.11 10.13 -8.67
N THR A 187 -7.16 11.36 -9.20
CA THR A 187 -7.94 11.70 -10.38
C THR A 187 -7.09 12.45 -11.40
N GLY A 188 -7.38 12.29 -12.68
CA GLY A 188 -6.63 12.96 -13.74
C GLY A 188 -7.00 12.45 -15.11
N HIS A 189 -6.01 12.37 -15.98
CA HIS A 189 -6.22 11.97 -17.36
C HIS A 189 -5.13 11.00 -17.82
N VAL A 190 -5.52 10.11 -18.72
CA VAL A 190 -4.60 9.27 -19.47
C VAL A 190 -4.83 9.44 -20.96
N LYS A 191 -3.79 9.20 -21.74
CA LYS A 191 -3.75 9.38 -23.17
C LYS A 191 -3.34 8.07 -23.83
N ASN A 192 -4.11 7.65 -24.82
CA ASN A 192 -3.67 6.63 -25.77
C ASN A 192 -2.60 7.22 -26.68
N VAL A 193 -1.42 6.61 -26.70
CA VAL A 193 -0.27 7.15 -27.44
C VAL A 193 -0.45 7.03 -28.95
N ASP A 194 -1.18 6.01 -29.42
CA ASP A 194 -1.35 5.72 -30.84
C ASP A 194 -2.23 6.75 -31.57
N ASP A 195 -3.35 7.15 -30.96
CA ASP A 195 -4.33 8.06 -31.56
C ASP A 195 -4.43 9.42 -30.87
N ASN A 196 -3.70 9.62 -29.76
CA ASN A 196 -3.76 10.81 -28.89
C ASN A 196 -5.11 11.08 -28.23
N ALA A 197 -6.03 10.11 -28.18
CA ALA A 197 -7.26 10.23 -27.42
C ALA A 197 -6.95 10.36 -25.92
N VAL A 198 -7.59 11.32 -25.26
CA VAL A 198 -7.41 11.61 -23.83
C VAL A 198 -8.69 11.26 -23.09
N TYR A 199 -8.55 10.52 -22.00
CA TYR A 199 -9.65 10.05 -21.19
C TYR A 199 -9.50 10.49 -19.73
N PRO A 200 -10.56 11.01 -19.10
CA PRO A 200 -10.59 11.20 -17.65
C PRO A 200 -10.47 9.84 -16.94
N ALA A 201 -9.69 9.81 -15.87
CA ALA A 201 -9.36 8.57 -15.19
C ALA A 201 -9.14 8.75 -13.69
N THR A 202 -9.34 7.65 -12.97
CA THR A 202 -9.04 7.53 -11.55
C THR A 202 -8.18 6.30 -11.28
N ILE A 203 -7.35 6.35 -10.23
CA ILE A 203 -6.61 5.17 -9.76
C ILE A 203 -7.21 4.67 -8.46
N HIS A 204 -7.55 3.39 -8.45
CA HIS A 204 -7.89 2.63 -7.25
C HIS A 204 -6.66 1.85 -6.79
N LEU A 205 -6.19 2.15 -5.58
CA LEU A 205 -5.06 1.47 -4.95
C LEU A 205 -5.57 0.20 -4.25
N ARG A 206 -5.33 -0.97 -4.85
CA ARG A 206 -5.71 -2.28 -4.28
C ARG A 206 -4.60 -2.87 -3.46
#